data_AF-A0A536HAD0-F1
#
_entry.id   AF-A0A536HAD0-F1
#
_cell.length_a   1.000
_cell.length_b   1.000
_cell.length_c   1.000
_cell.angle_alpha   90.00
_cell.angle_beta   90.00
_cell.angle_gamma   90.00
#
_symmetry.space_group_name_H-M   'P 1'
#
loop_
_entity.id
_entity.type
_entity.pdbx_description
1 polymer ?
#
loop_
_entity_poly.entity_id
_entity_poly.type
_entity_poly.pdbx_seq_one_letter_code
_entity_poly.pdbx_strand_id
1 'polypeptide(L)' 'MNVSANSPGSAGSDNFTEDASIFSRKVARSGHISYEGHPYFISKALAGRYIRLVVLADRLIVDASIPLHKEYPLV' A
#
# COMPACT_ATOMS: atom_id res chain seq x y z
N MET A 1 -49.23 5.04 -23.95
CA MET A 1 -47.99 5.43 -24.62
C MET A 1 -46.84 4.68 -23.98
N ASN A 2 -46.13 3.90 -24.78
CA ASN A 2 -44.86 3.26 -24.47
C ASN A 2 -43.75 4.32 -24.57
N VAL A 3 -42.74 4.30 -23.70
CA VAL A 3 -41.31 4.27 -24.09
C VAL A 3 -40.45 3.99 -22.86
N SER A 4 -39.75 2.85 -22.90
CA SER A 4 -38.57 2.57 -22.11
C SER A 4 -37.44 3.56 -22.43
N ALA A 5 -36.66 3.96 -21.43
CA ALA A 5 -35.29 4.39 -21.63
C ALA A 5 -34.39 3.54 -20.73
N ASN A 6 -33.58 2.74 -21.41
CA ASN A 6 -32.56 1.81 -20.93
C ASN A 6 -31.32 2.58 -20.41
N SER A 7 -30.74 2.11 -19.29
CA SER A 7 -29.44 2.49 -18.72
C SER A 7 -28.28 2.29 -19.71
N PRO A 8 -27.07 2.90 -19.55
CA PRO A 8 -26.10 2.41 -18.55
C PRO A 8 -25.05 3.43 -18.02
N GLY A 9 -24.42 3.08 -16.89
CA GLY A 9 -23.06 3.51 -16.54
C GLY A 9 -22.94 4.68 -15.55
N SER A 10 -22.44 4.41 -14.34
CA SER A 10 -20.99 4.32 -14.14
C SER A 10 -20.63 3.93 -12.71
N ALA A 11 -19.55 3.16 -12.61
CA ALA A 11 -18.75 2.86 -11.43
C ALA A 11 -19.43 2.07 -10.30
N GLY A 12 -19.53 0.75 -10.52
CA GLY A 12 -19.45 -0.19 -9.42
C GLY A 12 -18.20 0.09 -8.58
N SER A 13 -18.40 0.34 -7.30
CA SER A 13 -17.39 0.11 -6.26
C SER A 13 -17.92 -1.03 -5.41
N ASP A 14 -18.11 -2.17 -6.06
CA ASP A 14 -18.44 -3.42 -5.42
C ASP A 14 -17.22 -3.85 -4.59
N ASN A 15 -17.37 -3.75 -3.28
CA ASN A 15 -17.01 -4.81 -2.33
C ASN A 15 -15.62 -5.45 -2.47
N PHE A 16 -14.58 -4.78 -1.98
CA PHE A 16 -13.40 -5.49 -1.48
C PHE A 16 -13.00 -4.93 -0.12
N THR A 17 -13.63 -5.43 0.94
CA THR A 17 -12.96 -5.53 2.25
C THR A 17 -12.03 -6.73 2.18
N GLU A 18 -11.05 -6.69 1.28
CA GLU A 18 -9.88 -7.56 1.38
C GLU A 18 -9.08 -7.01 2.54
N ASP A 19 -8.88 -7.83 3.57
CA ASP A 19 -8.25 -7.42 4.83
C ASP A 19 -6.80 -6.95 4.55
N ALA A 20 -6.68 -5.65 4.29
CA ALA A 20 -5.42 -5.04 3.86
C ALA A 20 -4.50 -4.96 5.08
N SER A 21 -3.55 -5.89 5.15
CA SER A 21 -2.59 -5.91 6.26
C SER A 21 -1.48 -4.89 6.02
N ILE A 22 -1.36 -3.93 6.94
CA ILE A 22 -0.40 -2.83 6.85
C ILE A 22 0.71 -3.02 7.88
N PHE A 23 1.96 -3.02 7.42
CA PHE A 23 3.14 -3.19 8.25
C PHE A 23 4.14 -2.06 8.02
N SER A 24 4.88 -1.70 9.06
CA SER A 24 6.07 -0.85 8.93
C SER A 24 7.31 -1.73 9.09
N ARG A 25 8.17 -1.76 8.08
CA ARG A 25 9.47 -2.46 8.17
C ARG A 25 10.62 -1.56 7.77
N LYS A 26 11.76 -1.80 8.42
CA LYS A 26 13.04 -1.19 8.06
C LYS A 26 13.66 -1.94 6.89
N VAL A 27 14.13 -1.21 5.89
CA VAL A 27 14.89 -1.78 4.78
C VAL A 27 16.30 -2.12 5.26
N ALA A 28 16.74 -3.35 5.01
CA ALA A 28 18.08 -3.81 5.33
C ALA A 28 19.15 -3.04 4.55
N ARG A 29 20.41 -3.09 5.00
CA ARG A 29 21.54 -2.45 4.29
C ARG A 29 21.70 -2.98 2.85
N SER A 30 21.28 -4.21 2.59
CA SER A 30 21.25 -4.82 1.26
C SER A 30 20.13 -4.30 0.34
N GLY A 31 19.24 -3.44 0.83
CA GLY A 31 18.07 -2.96 0.10
C GLY A 31 16.86 -3.90 0.14
N HIS A 32 16.91 -4.95 0.96
CA HIS A 32 15.84 -5.95 1.06
C HIS A 32 14.96 -5.73 2.29
N ILE A 33 13.74 -6.27 2.22
CA ILE A 33 12.88 -6.54 3.36
C ILE A 33 12.56 -8.03 3.40
N SER A 34 12.11 -8.54 4.54
CA SER A 34 11.51 -9.88 4.60
C SER A 34 10.01 -9.77 4.79
N TYR A 35 9.23 -10.67 4.20
CA TYR A 35 7.82 -10.86 4.47
C TYR A 35 7.53 -12.36 4.43
N GLU A 36 6.86 -12.90 5.45
CA GLU A 36 6.61 -14.35 5.60
C GLU A 36 7.83 -15.23 5.34
N GLY A 37 8.99 -14.85 5.88
CA GLY A 37 10.25 -15.59 5.72
C GLY A 37 10.95 -15.40 4.36
N HIS A 38 10.30 -14.74 3.38
CA HIS A 38 10.85 -14.53 2.05
C HIS A 38 11.48 -13.14 1.91
N PRO A 39 12.69 -13.02 1.35
CA PRO A 39 13.32 -11.74 1.08
C PRO A 39 12.81 -11.11 -0.22
N TYR A 40 12.47 -9.82 -0.18
CA TYR A 40 12.10 -9.01 -1.33
C TYR A 40 13.05 -7.84 -1.48
N PHE A 41 13.59 -7.65 -2.69
CA PHE A 41 14.42 -6.50 -2.99
C PHE A 41 13.55 -5.27 -3.22
N ILE A 42 13.86 -4.18 -2.51
CA ILE A 42 13.16 -2.89 -2.64
C ILE A 42 14.06 -1.89 -3.39
N SER A 43 15.11 -1.43 -2.72
CA SER A 43 16.09 -0.50 -3.27
C SER A 43 17.22 -0.29 -2.26
N LYS A 44 18.48 -0.23 -2.75
CA LYS A 44 19.61 0.18 -1.90
C LYS A 44 19.52 1.64 -1.43
N ALA A 45 18.84 2.51 -2.19
CA ALA A 45 18.68 3.92 -1.82
C ALA A 45 17.80 4.12 -0.58
N LEU A 46 16.93 3.14 -0.27
CA LEU A 46 16.05 3.15 0.89
C LEU A 46 16.64 2.42 2.09
N ALA A 47 17.87 1.91 1.99
CA ALA A 47 18.54 1.20 3.08
C ALA A 47 18.51 2.01 4.38
N GLY A 48 18.08 1.38 5.47
CA GLY A 48 17.98 2.00 6.79
C GLY A 48 16.71 2.82 7.01
N ARG A 49 15.88 3.06 5.99
CA ARG A 49 14.59 3.74 6.14
C ARG A 49 13.49 2.76 6.53
N TYR A 50 12.51 3.24 7.30
CA TYR A 50 11.26 2.54 7.49
C TYR A 50 10.33 2.87 6.33
N ILE A 51 9.70 1.84 5.78
CA ILE A 51 8.72 1.94 4.69
C ILE A 51 7.44 1.22 5.09
N ARG A 52 6.35 1.56 4.42
CA ARG A 52 5.05 0.93 4.62
C ARG A 52 4.89 -0.22 3.62
N LEU A 53 4.45 -1.35 4.14
CA LEU A 53 4.12 -2.57 3.39
C LEU A 53 2.62 -2.78 3.49
N VAL A 54 1.96 -2.92 2.35
CA VAL A 54 0.54 -3.20 2.27
C VAL A 54 0.38 -4.54 1.56
N VAL A 55 -0.24 -5.49 2.25
CA VAL A 55 -0.55 -6.81 1.70
C VAL A 55 -2.03 -6.82 1.37
N LEU A 56 -2.34 -7.05 0.10
CA LEU A 56 -3.71 -7.03 -0.40
C LEU A 56 -3.84 -8.08 -1.49
N ALA A 57 -4.81 -8.99 -1.38
CA ALA A 57 -5.17 -9.92 -2.46
C ALA A 57 -3.98 -10.68 -3.06
N ASP A 58 -3.07 -11.20 -2.21
CA ASP A 58 -1.83 -11.88 -2.62
C ASP A 58 -0.71 -10.97 -3.20
N ARG A 59 -0.85 -9.65 -3.06
CA ARG A 59 0.14 -8.68 -3.54
C ARG A 59 0.85 -8.00 -2.38
N LEU A 60 2.17 -7.92 -2.48
CA LEU A 60 3.00 -7.10 -1.59
C LEU A 60 3.24 -5.74 -2.25
N ILE A 61 2.57 -4.71 -1.75
CA ILE A 61 2.70 -3.34 -2.21
C ILE A 61 3.66 -2.59 -1.28
N VAL A 62 4.64 -1.91 -1.87
CA VAL A 62 5.68 -1.20 -1.14
C VAL A 62 5.46 0.29 -1.31
N ASP A 63 5.02 0.94 -0.23
CA ASP A 63 4.88 2.38 -0.17
C ASP A 63 6.10 2.99 0.53
N ALA A 64 6.97 3.61 -0.27
CA ALA A 64 8.20 4.27 0.19
C ALA A 64 7.97 5.76 0.53
N SER A 65 6.72 6.23 0.49
CA SER A 65 6.39 7.55 1.01
C SER A 65 6.75 7.60 2.49
N ILE A 66 7.41 8.67 2.94
CA ILE A 66 7.65 8.88 4.38
C ILE A 66 6.38 9.58 4.88
N PRO A 67 5.46 8.90 5.59
CA PRO A 67 4.32 9.59 6.15
C PRO A 67 4.82 10.61 7.17
N LEU A 68 4.33 11.85 7.04
CA LEU A 68 4.52 12.88 8.07
C LEU A 68 3.85 12.37 9.35
N HIS A 69 4.64 11.81 10.25
CA HIS A 69 4.10 11.05 11.38
C HIS A 69 3.54 11.98 12.47
N LYS A 70 4.19 13.12 12.66
CA LYS A 70 3.80 14.13 13.63
C LYS A 70 4.53 15.43 13.32
N GLU A 71 3.80 16.53 13.26
CA GLU A 71 4.36 17.86 13.15
C GLU A 71 4.42 18.47 14.56
N TYR A 72 5.53 19.13 14.88
CA TYR A 72 5.68 19.87 16.13
C TYR A 72 6.00 21.32 15.79
N PRO A 73 5.34 22.30 16.42
CA PRO A 73 5.75 23.69 16.29
C PRO A 73 7.14 23.86 16.95
N LEU A 74 8.07 24.46 16.21
CA LEU A 74 9.33 24.93 16.79
C LEU A 74 9.06 26.29 17.44
N VAL A 75 9.42 26.43 18.71
CA VAL A 75 9.35 27.69 19.48
C VAL A 75 10.67 28.44 19.45
#